data_AF-A0A8S3JGR2-F1
#
_entry.id   AF-A0A8S3JGR2-F1
#
_cell.length_a   1.000
_cell.length_b   1.000
_cell.length_c   1.000
_cell.angle_alpha   90.00
_cell.angle_beta   90.00
_cell.angle_gamma   90.00
#
_symmetry.space_group_name_H-M   'P 1'
#
loop_
_entity.id
_entity.type
_entity.pdbx_description
1 polymer ?
#
loop_
_entity_poly.entity_id
_entity_poly.type
_entity_poly.pdbx_seq_one_letter_code
_entity_poly.pdbx_strand_id
1 'polypeptide(L)'
;TKKHRYLVDLLLDYHIGTIYSDTEEKGEGESRLQSILMSIEPALNHSLICSLALNLLNQLILIRTSYEQYNEAIEIAKRADNLYNQSLSTEPYLLRELIEIDSAIPTIDRRDEFEQIYTYTSFFLAQIYAKLDDKDQSANYCRLTLERQLDMFHSDNRKHFDPLDWATNCATLSQYYMTKHDYATARHCLMCA
;
A
#
# COMPACT_ATOMS: atom_id res chain seq x y z
N THR A 1 12.22 13.84 24.04
CA THR A 1 13.26 12.81 24.36
C THR A 1 13.95 12.36 23.08
N LYS A 2 15.17 11.80 23.12
CA LYS A 2 15.95 11.41 21.91
C LYS A 2 15.18 10.52 20.93
N LYS A 3 14.32 9.62 21.43
CA LYS A 3 13.49 8.71 20.61
C LYS A 3 12.43 9.45 19.79
N HIS A 4 11.76 10.43 20.39
CA HIS A 4 10.76 11.24 19.68
C HIS A 4 11.39 12.05 18.55
N ARG A 5 12.56 12.65 18.81
CA ARG A 5 13.33 13.36 17.77
C ARG A 5 13.67 12.44 16.59
N TYR A 6 14.15 11.23 16.86
CA TYR A 6 14.46 10.26 15.81
C TYR A 6 13.24 9.93 14.93
N LEU A 7 12.06 9.71 15.53
CA LEU A 7 10.83 9.44 14.77
C LEU A 7 10.40 10.62 13.90
N VAL A 8 10.52 11.85 14.42
CA VAL A 8 10.22 13.06 13.66
C VAL A 8 11.22 13.25 12.51
N ASP A 9 12.51 13.03 12.75
CA ASP A 9 13.55 13.11 11.72
C ASP A 9 13.26 12.10 10.58
N LEU A 10 12.90 10.85 10.91
CA LEU A 10 12.50 9.84 9.92
C LEU A 10 11.28 10.27 9.09
N LEU A 11 10.26 10.84 9.73
CA LEU A 11 9.04 11.27 9.06
C LEU A 11 9.29 12.46 8.13
N LEU A 12 10.14 13.41 8.55
CA LEU A 12 10.58 14.53 7.72
C LEU A 12 11.38 14.03 6.50
N ASP A 13 12.34 13.14 6.71
CA ASP A 13 13.13 12.57 5.62
C ASP A 13 12.27 11.76 4.65
N TYR A 14 11.24 11.07 5.14
CA TYR A 14 10.25 10.38 4.31
C TYR A 14 9.52 11.38 3.40
N HIS A 15 8.93 12.44 3.97
CA HIS A 15 8.21 13.45 3.19
C HIS A 15 9.11 14.19 2.20
N ILE A 16 10.35 14.49 2.58
CA ILE A 16 11.33 15.08 1.67
C ILE A 16 11.64 14.09 0.54
N GLY A 17 11.87 12.82 0.86
CA GLY A 17 12.11 11.75 -0.12
C GLY A 17 10.96 11.62 -1.12
N THR A 18 9.70 11.61 -0.66
CA THR A 18 8.53 11.55 -1.54
C THR A 18 8.43 12.78 -2.44
N ILE A 19 8.68 13.98 -1.91
CA ILE A 19 8.70 15.21 -2.72
C ILE A 19 9.76 15.13 -3.80
N TYR A 20 10.97 14.66 -3.49
CA TYR A 20 12.03 14.46 -4.50
C TYR A 20 11.68 13.39 -5.54
N SER A 21 10.94 12.35 -5.16
CA SER A 21 10.47 11.32 -6.09
C SER A 21 9.35 11.81 -7.01
N ASP A 22 8.50 12.73 -6.51
CA ASP A 22 7.44 13.38 -7.27
C ASP A 22 7.99 14.50 -8.18
N THR A 23 9.16 15.06 -7.85
CA THR A 23 9.91 15.99 -8.71
C THR A 23 10.92 15.23 -9.60
N GLU A 24 11.48 15.89 -10.61
CA GLU A 24 12.39 15.25 -11.58
C GLU A 24 13.78 14.84 -11.01
N GLU A 25 13.93 14.79 -9.67
CA GLU A 25 15.17 14.43 -8.95
C GLU A 25 15.07 13.07 -8.24
N LYS A 26 14.48 12.09 -8.93
CA LYS A 26 14.16 10.76 -8.40
C LYS A 26 15.31 10.03 -7.69
N GLY A 27 16.56 10.20 -8.14
CA GLY A 27 17.72 9.50 -7.57
C GLY A 27 18.08 9.92 -6.14
N GLU A 28 17.95 11.22 -5.83
CA GLU A 28 18.19 11.74 -4.47
C GLU A 28 17.06 11.32 -3.52
N GLY A 29 15.81 11.39 -4.00
CA GLY A 29 14.65 10.92 -3.24
C GLY A 29 14.77 9.44 -2.88
N GLU A 30 15.09 8.59 -3.86
CA GLU A 30 15.27 7.16 -3.64
C GLU A 30 16.40 6.86 -2.63
N SER A 31 17.55 7.51 -2.77
CA SER A 31 18.70 7.30 -1.88
C SER A 31 18.35 7.62 -0.42
N ARG A 32 17.56 8.68 -0.22
CA ARG A 32 17.06 9.05 1.11
C ARG A 32 16.08 8.01 1.66
N LEU A 33 15.11 7.58 0.86
CA LEU A 33 14.13 6.55 1.25
C LEU A 33 14.82 5.22 1.60
N GLN A 34 15.83 4.81 0.84
CA GLN A 34 16.65 3.61 1.13
C GLN A 34 17.41 3.75 2.46
N SER A 35 17.97 4.93 2.74
CA SER A 35 18.65 5.20 4.02
C SER A 35 17.71 5.06 5.22
N ILE A 36 16.47 5.58 5.11
CA ILE A 36 15.43 5.40 6.13
C ILE A 36 15.16 3.91 6.34
N LEU A 37 14.94 3.15 5.25
CA LEU A 37 14.64 1.72 5.30
C LEU A 37 15.72 0.94 6.04
N MET A 38 16.99 1.21 5.70
CA MET A 38 18.14 0.59 6.39
C MET A 38 18.17 0.93 7.89
N SER A 39 17.79 2.15 8.27
CA SER A 39 17.76 2.59 9.68
C SER A 39 16.67 1.88 10.49
N ILE A 40 15.49 1.69 9.89
CA ILE A 40 14.32 1.11 10.56
C ILE A 40 14.19 -0.41 10.42
N GLU A 41 15.05 -1.05 9.62
CA GLU A 41 15.08 -2.49 9.34
C GLU A 41 14.89 -3.38 10.59
N PRO A 42 15.57 -3.14 11.73
CA PRO A 42 15.44 -4.00 12.90
C PRO A 42 14.08 -3.91 13.61
N ALA A 43 13.26 -2.92 13.26
CA ALA A 43 12.04 -2.55 13.96
C ALA A 43 10.83 -2.36 13.03
N LEU A 44 10.85 -2.97 11.83
CA LEU A 44 9.79 -2.77 10.83
C LEU A 44 8.39 -3.07 11.36
N ASN A 45 8.23 -4.16 12.12
CA ASN A 45 6.95 -4.58 12.70
C ASN A 45 6.57 -3.85 13.99
N HIS A 46 7.39 -2.91 14.47
CA HIS A 46 7.10 -2.16 15.68
C HIS A 46 5.88 -1.24 15.45
N SER A 47 4.96 -1.14 16.42
CA SER A 47 3.71 -0.36 16.29
C SER A 47 3.91 1.10 15.84
N LEU A 48 4.96 1.76 16.34
CA LEU A 48 5.32 3.13 15.94
C LEU A 48 5.95 3.26 14.54
N ILE A 49 6.42 2.16 13.93
CA ILE A 49 7.23 2.17 12.71
C ILE A 49 6.50 1.52 11.54
N CYS A 50 5.69 0.48 11.78
CA CYS A 50 5.07 -0.32 10.73
C CYS A 50 4.28 0.48 9.69
N SER A 51 3.52 1.51 10.09
CA SER A 51 2.85 2.42 9.14
C SER A 51 3.82 3.20 8.26
N LEU A 52 4.93 3.68 8.83
CA LEU A 52 5.98 4.39 8.08
C LEU A 52 6.70 3.44 7.13
N ALA A 53 7.05 2.26 7.64
CA ALA A 53 7.72 1.23 6.85
C ALA A 53 6.87 0.78 5.66
N LEU A 54 5.56 0.58 5.85
CA LEU A 54 4.67 0.16 4.77
C LEU A 54 4.49 1.27 3.72
N ASN A 55 4.32 2.52 4.16
CA ASN A 55 4.31 3.68 3.26
C ASN A 55 5.62 3.84 2.49
N LEU A 56 6.76 3.65 3.15
CA LEU A 56 8.08 3.71 2.56
C LEU A 56 8.28 2.64 1.48
N LEU A 57 7.87 1.40 1.76
CA LEU A 57 7.92 0.32 0.78
C LEU A 57 7.01 0.61 -0.42
N ASN A 58 5.80 1.12 -0.20
CA ASN A 58 4.89 1.54 -1.27
C ASN A 58 5.52 2.62 -2.18
N GLN A 59 6.24 3.58 -1.60
CA GLN A 59 6.94 4.60 -2.39
C GLN A 59 8.11 4.01 -3.20
N LEU A 60 8.88 3.09 -2.62
CA LEU A 60 9.95 2.41 -3.34
C LEU A 60 9.41 1.52 -4.47
N ILE A 61 8.25 0.89 -4.29
CA ILE A 61 7.53 0.15 -5.34
C ILE A 61 7.16 1.10 -6.48
N LEU A 62 6.58 2.26 -6.17
CA LEU A 62 6.22 3.28 -7.17
C LEU A 62 7.45 3.74 -7.96
N ILE A 63 8.57 4.01 -7.29
CA ILE A 63 9.82 4.40 -7.95
C ILE A 63 10.30 3.31 -8.90
N ARG A 64 10.40 2.05 -8.43
CA ARG A 64 10.87 0.92 -9.25
C ARG A 64 9.96 0.64 -10.44
N THR A 65 8.64 0.69 -10.25
CA THR A 65 7.68 0.54 -11.35
C THR A 65 7.78 1.69 -12.36
N SER A 66 8.08 2.91 -11.92
CA SER A 66 8.32 4.05 -12.82
C SER A 66 9.58 3.89 -13.70
N TYR A 67 10.54 3.09 -13.27
CA TYR A 67 11.71 2.68 -14.05
C TYR A 67 11.51 1.36 -14.81
N GLU A 68 10.29 0.82 -14.82
CA GLU A 68 9.96 -0.48 -15.43
C GLU A 68 10.77 -1.67 -14.85
N GLN A 69 11.32 -1.51 -13.65
CA GLN A 69 12.09 -2.54 -12.93
C GLN A 69 11.16 -3.49 -12.18
N TYR A 70 10.25 -4.16 -12.89
CA TYR A 70 9.16 -4.95 -12.29
C TYR A 70 9.65 -6.13 -11.42
N ASN A 71 10.79 -6.74 -11.77
CA ASN A 71 11.39 -7.82 -10.98
C ASN A 71 11.94 -7.33 -9.63
N GLU A 72 12.42 -6.10 -9.54
CA GLU A 72 12.83 -5.52 -8.25
C GLU A 72 11.60 -5.04 -7.48
N ALA A 73 10.65 -4.41 -8.18
CA ALA A 73 9.41 -3.92 -7.59
C ALA A 73 8.61 -5.04 -6.90
N ILE A 74 8.55 -6.23 -7.51
CA ILE A 74 7.81 -7.36 -6.91
C ILE A 74 8.44 -7.85 -5.61
N GLU A 75 9.77 -7.83 -5.49
CA GLU A 75 10.44 -8.26 -4.24
C GLU A 75 10.18 -7.26 -3.11
N ILE A 76 10.17 -5.96 -3.42
CA ILE A 76 9.78 -4.92 -2.45
C ILE A 76 8.29 -5.07 -2.07
N ALA A 77 7.42 -5.35 -3.04
CA ALA A 77 5.99 -5.51 -2.83
C ALA A 77 5.65 -6.75 -1.97
N LYS A 78 6.31 -7.88 -2.21
CA LYS A 78 6.20 -9.07 -1.34
C LYS A 78 6.69 -8.80 0.07
N ARG A 79 7.72 -7.97 0.22
CA ARG A 79 8.22 -7.56 1.54
C ARG A 79 7.20 -6.68 2.28
N ALA A 80 6.53 -5.76 1.59
CA ALA A 80 5.42 -4.98 2.13
C ALA A 80 4.24 -5.87 2.55
N ASP A 81 3.89 -6.85 1.72
CA ASP A 81 2.86 -7.85 2.03
C ASP A 81 3.21 -8.67 3.29
N ASN A 82 4.45 -9.12 3.41
CA ASN A 82 4.91 -9.83 4.59
C ASN A 82 4.86 -8.96 5.85
N LEU A 83 5.28 -7.69 5.75
CA LEU A 83 5.22 -6.74 6.86
C LEU A 83 3.79 -6.50 7.35
N TYR A 84 2.83 -6.32 6.43
CA TYR A 84 1.42 -6.17 6.80
C TYR A 84 0.93 -7.40 7.58
N ASN A 85 1.19 -8.60 7.07
CA ASN A 85 0.80 -9.86 7.71
C ASN A 85 1.42 -10.01 9.13
N GLN A 86 2.68 -9.61 9.31
CA GLN A 86 3.34 -9.61 10.61
C GLN A 86 2.80 -8.54 11.58
N SER A 87 2.18 -7.48 11.06
CA SER A 87 1.66 -6.35 11.82
C SER A 87 0.16 -6.48 12.13
N LEU A 88 -0.50 -7.57 11.71
CA LEU A 88 -1.94 -7.78 11.98
C LEU A 88 -2.27 -7.81 13.47
N SER A 89 -1.35 -8.28 14.31
CA SER A 89 -1.48 -8.35 15.77
C SER A 89 -1.00 -7.09 16.49
N THR A 90 -0.45 -6.12 15.77
CA THR A 90 0.01 -4.86 16.35
C THR A 90 -1.07 -3.79 16.22
N GLU A 91 -1.00 -2.77 17.08
CA GLU A 91 -1.78 -1.55 16.93
C GLU A 91 -0.89 -0.48 16.26
N PRO A 92 -0.92 -0.36 14.92
CA PRO A 92 -0.09 0.59 14.20
C PRO A 92 -0.47 2.02 14.58
N TYR A 93 0.52 2.87 14.85
CA TYR A 93 0.30 4.30 15.03
C TYR A 93 0.26 5.00 13.67
N LEU A 94 -0.50 6.07 13.58
CA LEU A 94 -0.58 6.89 12.38
C LEU A 94 0.66 7.80 12.29
N LEU A 95 1.05 8.15 11.08
CA LEU A 95 2.21 9.02 10.88
C LEU A 95 2.03 10.38 11.55
N ARG A 96 0.82 10.95 11.48
CA ARG A 96 0.51 12.23 12.13
C ARG A 96 0.64 12.19 13.66
N GLU A 97 0.40 11.04 14.28
CA GLU A 97 0.54 10.87 15.74
C GLU A 97 1.99 10.93 16.21
N LEU A 98 2.96 10.83 15.29
CA LEU A 98 4.38 11.02 15.62
C LEU A 98 4.72 12.50 15.88
N ILE A 99 3.87 13.43 15.42
CA ILE A 99 4.08 14.89 15.52
C ILE A 99 2.98 15.55 16.37
N GLU A 100 1.74 15.06 16.31
CA GLU A 100 0.61 15.61 17.06
C GLU A 100 0.69 15.22 18.54
N ILE A 101 0.80 16.23 19.41
CA ILE A 101 1.02 16.04 20.85
C ILE A 101 -0.27 15.72 21.62
N ASP A 102 -1.46 16.08 21.07
CA ASP A 102 -2.74 16.07 21.81
C ASP A 102 -3.93 15.48 21.03
N SER A 103 -3.73 14.76 19.93
CA SER A 103 -4.83 14.10 19.23
C SER A 103 -5.11 12.72 19.85
N ALA A 104 -6.21 12.62 20.61
CA ALA A 104 -6.76 11.33 21.01
C ALA A 104 -7.43 10.67 19.80
N ILE A 105 -6.64 9.96 18.98
CA ILE A 105 -7.14 9.27 17.80
C ILE A 105 -7.68 7.90 18.22
N PRO A 106 -8.94 7.56 17.90
CA PRO A 106 -9.50 6.23 18.12
C PRO A 106 -8.69 5.12 17.44
N THR A 107 -8.54 3.95 18.08
CA THR A 107 -7.85 2.78 17.50
C THR A 107 -8.47 2.32 16.17
N ILE A 108 -9.79 2.51 15.99
CA ILE A 108 -10.48 2.17 14.73
C ILE A 108 -9.92 2.99 13.56
N ASP A 109 -9.75 4.30 13.73
CA ASP A 109 -9.16 5.18 12.71
C ASP A 109 -7.72 4.80 12.38
N ARG A 110 -6.97 4.30 13.39
CA ARG A 110 -5.60 3.80 13.19
C ARG A 110 -5.56 2.58 12.27
N ARG A 111 -6.45 1.63 12.51
CA ARG A 111 -6.55 0.41 11.70
C ARG A 111 -7.00 0.76 10.30
N ASP A 112 -8.05 1.57 10.15
CA ASP A 112 -8.58 1.94 8.82
C ASP A 112 -7.52 2.60 7.91
N GLU A 113 -6.67 3.48 8.44
CA GLU A 113 -5.58 4.06 7.65
C GLU A 113 -4.48 3.04 7.35
N PHE A 114 -4.16 2.14 8.28
CA PHE A 114 -3.21 1.06 8.01
C PHE A 114 -3.71 0.11 6.93
N GLU A 115 -5.00 -0.22 6.96
CA GLU A 115 -5.67 -0.97 5.90
C GLU A 115 -5.62 -0.21 4.57
N GLN A 116 -5.82 1.12 4.56
CA GLN A 116 -5.66 1.93 3.35
C GLN A 116 -4.26 1.80 2.74
N ILE A 117 -3.22 1.88 3.58
CA ILE A 117 -1.83 1.81 3.13
C ILE A 117 -1.56 0.43 2.49
N TYR A 118 -2.04 -0.65 3.11
CA TYR A 118 -1.88 -1.98 2.54
C TYR A 118 -2.72 -2.21 1.27
N THR A 119 -3.89 -1.57 1.14
CA THR A 119 -4.69 -1.62 -0.10
C THR A 119 -3.89 -1.08 -1.30
N TYR A 120 -3.04 -0.06 -1.11
CA TYR A 120 -2.09 0.37 -2.16
C TYR A 120 -1.05 -0.71 -2.48
N THR A 121 -0.53 -1.42 -1.47
CA THR A 121 0.39 -2.55 -1.68
C THR A 121 -0.26 -3.64 -2.53
N SER A 122 -1.49 -4.06 -2.19
CA SER A 122 -2.24 -5.06 -2.96
C SER A 122 -2.49 -4.59 -4.40
N PHE A 123 -2.83 -3.32 -4.59
CA PHE A 123 -3.01 -2.74 -5.92
C PHE A 123 -1.72 -2.77 -6.75
N PHE A 124 -0.58 -2.38 -6.17
CA PHE A 124 0.70 -2.45 -6.86
C PHE A 124 1.09 -3.89 -7.20
N LEU A 125 0.85 -4.85 -6.30
CA LEU A 125 1.07 -6.28 -6.59
C LEU A 125 0.26 -6.71 -7.81
N ALA A 126 -1.03 -6.35 -7.90
CA ALA A 126 -1.86 -6.66 -9.05
C ALA A 126 -1.27 -6.12 -10.36
N GLN A 127 -0.82 -4.85 -10.36
CA GLN A 127 -0.23 -4.21 -11.54
C GLN A 127 1.11 -4.82 -11.94
N ILE A 128 1.99 -5.09 -10.97
CA ILE A 128 3.32 -5.65 -11.22
C ILE A 128 3.19 -7.06 -11.79
N TYR A 129 2.34 -7.91 -11.21
CA TYR A 129 2.09 -9.24 -11.74
C TYR A 129 1.52 -9.21 -13.16
N ALA A 130 0.65 -8.25 -13.49
CA ALA A 130 0.17 -8.07 -14.86
C ALA A 130 1.32 -7.75 -15.83
N LYS A 131 2.26 -6.89 -15.42
CA LYS A 131 3.44 -6.53 -16.22
C LYS A 131 4.43 -7.69 -16.37
N LEU A 132 4.47 -8.61 -15.41
CA LEU A 132 5.25 -9.85 -15.45
C LEU A 132 4.51 -11.01 -16.16
N ASP A 133 3.35 -10.75 -16.77
CA ASP A 133 2.47 -11.74 -17.44
C ASP A 133 1.94 -12.86 -16.52
N ASP A 134 2.02 -12.69 -15.19
CA ASP A 134 1.37 -13.57 -14.22
C ASP A 134 -0.08 -13.12 -13.98
N LYS A 135 -0.94 -13.49 -14.93
CA LYS A 135 -2.36 -13.12 -14.93
C LYS A 135 -3.12 -13.67 -13.73
N ASP A 136 -2.68 -14.80 -13.17
CA ASP A 136 -3.36 -15.46 -12.06
C ASP A 136 -3.11 -14.71 -10.76
N GLN A 137 -1.86 -14.36 -10.48
CA GLN A 137 -1.54 -13.51 -9.33
C GLN A 137 -2.12 -12.10 -9.49
N SER A 138 -2.05 -11.53 -10.69
CA SER A 138 -2.64 -10.22 -10.96
C SER A 138 -4.14 -10.19 -10.64
N ALA A 139 -4.90 -11.18 -11.11
CA ALA A 139 -6.33 -11.28 -10.84
C ALA A 139 -6.64 -11.49 -9.35
N ASN A 140 -5.84 -12.29 -8.64
CA ASN A 140 -6.00 -12.51 -7.20
C ASN A 140 -5.83 -11.21 -6.40
N TYR A 141 -4.75 -10.45 -6.67
CA TYR A 141 -4.52 -9.17 -6.00
C TYR A 141 -5.50 -8.08 -6.43
N CYS A 142 -5.99 -8.12 -7.67
CA CYS A 142 -7.07 -7.24 -8.13
C CYS A 142 -8.36 -7.50 -7.34
N ARG A 143 -8.76 -8.77 -7.19
CA ARG A 143 -9.90 -9.16 -6.34
C ARG A 143 -9.72 -8.67 -4.90
N LEU A 144 -8.56 -8.95 -4.29
CA LEU A 144 -8.26 -8.51 -2.94
C LEU A 144 -8.36 -6.98 -2.79
N THR A 145 -7.84 -6.23 -3.76
CA THR A 145 -7.93 -4.76 -3.75
C THR A 145 -9.39 -4.29 -3.77
N LEU A 146 -10.22 -4.88 -4.62
CA LEU A 146 -11.64 -4.53 -4.75
C LEU A 146 -12.45 -4.85 -3.48
N GLU A 147 -12.20 -6.02 -2.87
CA GLU A 147 -12.81 -6.42 -1.59
C GLU A 147 -12.48 -5.41 -0.50
N ARG A 148 -11.20 -5.05 -0.37
CA ARG A 148 -10.74 -4.07 0.62
C ARG A 148 -11.32 -2.67 0.39
N GLN A 149 -11.37 -2.22 -0.86
CA GLN A 149 -12.00 -0.93 -1.21
C GLN A 149 -13.48 -0.90 -0.82
N LEU A 150 -14.21 -2.00 -1.02
CA LEU A 150 -15.62 -2.11 -0.65
C LEU A 150 -15.82 -2.09 0.87
N ASP A 151 -15.00 -2.84 1.61
CA ASP A 151 -15.06 -2.86 3.08
C ASP A 151 -14.84 -1.45 3.66
N MET A 152 -13.89 -0.70 3.10
CA MET A 152 -13.61 0.68 3.52
C MET A 152 -14.72 1.67 3.13
N PHE A 153 -15.41 1.45 2.02
CA PHE A 153 -16.59 2.24 1.66
C PHE A 153 -17.71 2.10 2.71
N HIS A 154 -17.84 0.91 3.30
CA HIS A 154 -18.83 0.63 4.34
C HIS A 154 -18.47 1.22 5.71
N SER A 155 -17.19 1.50 6.01
CA SER A 155 -16.74 2.04 7.30
C SER A 155 -16.84 3.58 7.43
N ASP A 156 -17.62 4.24 6.57
CA ASP A 156 -17.71 5.72 6.44
C ASP A 156 -16.39 6.39 5.97
N ASN A 157 -15.35 5.62 5.66
CA ASN A 157 -14.08 6.10 5.09
C ASN A 157 -14.16 6.26 3.56
N ARG A 158 -15.11 7.09 3.11
CA ARG A 158 -15.40 7.32 1.68
C ARG A 158 -14.31 8.07 0.90
N LYS A 159 -13.22 8.49 1.55
CA LYS A 159 -12.20 9.37 0.94
C LYS A 159 -11.41 8.68 -0.18
N HIS A 160 -11.41 7.35 -0.23
CA HIS A 160 -10.54 6.58 -1.11
C HIS A 160 -11.31 5.57 -2.00
N PHE A 161 -12.62 5.76 -2.14
CA PHE A 161 -13.46 4.92 -2.99
C PHE A 161 -14.06 5.74 -4.13
N ASP A 162 -13.65 5.44 -5.36
CA ASP A 162 -14.32 5.93 -6.56
C ASP A 162 -15.21 4.80 -7.13
N PRO A 163 -16.55 4.93 -7.08
CA PRO A 163 -17.46 3.92 -7.59
C PRO A 163 -17.23 3.58 -9.07
N LEU A 164 -16.83 4.55 -9.89
CA LEU A 164 -16.64 4.35 -11.32
C LEU A 164 -15.38 3.51 -11.60
N ASP A 165 -14.27 3.84 -10.92
CA ASP A 165 -13.03 3.06 -11.03
C ASP A 165 -13.22 1.65 -10.48
N TRP A 166 -13.94 1.52 -9.36
CA TRP A 166 -14.25 0.23 -8.76
C TRP A 166 -15.07 -0.65 -9.69
N ALA A 167 -16.15 -0.11 -10.27
CA ALA A 167 -16.99 -0.82 -11.25
C ALA A 167 -16.21 -1.22 -12.51
N THR A 168 -15.35 -0.32 -13.01
CA THR A 168 -14.51 -0.58 -14.18
C THR A 168 -13.51 -1.72 -13.93
N ASN A 169 -12.90 -1.74 -12.74
CA ASN A 169 -11.99 -2.80 -12.33
C ASN A 169 -12.73 -4.14 -12.13
N CYS A 170 -13.95 -4.13 -11.57
CA CYS A 170 -14.82 -5.31 -11.50
C CYS A 170 -15.16 -5.88 -12.90
N ALA A 171 -15.55 -5.02 -13.85
CA ALA A 171 -15.82 -5.42 -15.22
C ALA A 171 -14.57 -5.92 -15.97
N THR A 172 -13.38 -5.42 -15.61
CA THR A 172 -12.12 -5.93 -16.16
C THR A 172 -11.80 -7.31 -15.58
N LEU A 173 -12.01 -7.50 -14.28
CA LEU A 173 -11.78 -8.78 -13.62
C LEU A 173 -12.75 -9.88 -14.12
N SER A 174 -13.97 -9.52 -14.51
CA SER A 174 -14.88 -10.48 -15.13
C SER A 174 -14.34 -11.05 -16.43
N GLN A 175 -13.67 -10.23 -17.25
CA GLN A 175 -13.05 -10.68 -18.50
C GLN A 175 -11.98 -11.73 -18.23
N TYR A 176 -11.18 -11.57 -17.18
CA TYR A 176 -10.22 -12.60 -16.75
C TYR A 176 -10.93 -13.93 -16.42
N TYR A 177 -11.97 -13.93 -15.58
CA TYR A 177 -12.67 -15.18 -15.23
C TYR A 177 -13.34 -15.85 -16.43
N MET A 178 -13.79 -15.09 -17.43
CA MET A 178 -14.28 -15.65 -18.69
C MET A 178 -13.19 -16.46 -19.41
N THR A 179 -11.93 -16.00 -19.41
CA THR A 179 -10.81 -16.76 -20.00
C THR A 179 -10.47 -18.03 -19.22
N LYS A 180 -10.85 -18.11 -17.94
CA LYS A 180 -10.69 -19.29 -17.08
C LYS A 180 -11.91 -20.21 -17.07
N HIS A 181 -12.94 -19.89 -17.88
CA HIS A 181 -14.23 -20.58 -17.89
C HIS A 181 -14.99 -20.54 -16.55
N ASP A 182 -14.62 -19.64 -15.65
CA ASP A 182 -15.36 -19.39 -14.40
C ASP A 182 -16.46 -18.35 -14.64
N TYR A 183 -17.49 -18.78 -15.36
CA TYR A 183 -18.60 -17.91 -15.74
C TYR A 183 -19.45 -17.45 -14.55
N ALA A 184 -19.43 -18.20 -13.44
CA ALA A 184 -20.15 -17.86 -12.23
C ALA A 184 -19.53 -16.61 -11.57
N THR A 185 -18.21 -16.64 -11.36
CA THR A 185 -17.48 -15.49 -10.81
C THR A 185 -17.46 -14.32 -11.79
N ALA A 186 -17.30 -14.57 -13.09
CA ALA A 186 -17.38 -13.52 -14.10
C ALA A 186 -18.73 -12.78 -14.07
N ARG A 187 -19.84 -13.53 -14.00
CA ARG A 187 -21.18 -12.95 -13.86
C ARG A 187 -21.33 -12.17 -12.56
N HIS A 188 -20.80 -12.67 -11.46
CA HIS A 188 -20.85 -11.97 -10.18
C HIS A 188 -20.15 -10.60 -10.27
N CYS A 189 -18.93 -10.55 -10.81
CA CYS A 189 -18.19 -9.30 -11.02
C CYS A 189 -18.99 -8.29 -11.85
N LEU A 190 -19.64 -8.72 -12.94
CA LEU A 190 -20.47 -7.84 -13.79
C LEU A 190 -21.75 -7.34 -13.11
N MET A 191 -22.31 -8.10 -12.17
CA MET A 191 -23.49 -7.67 -11.42
C MET A 191 -23.15 -6.69 -10.30
N CYS A 192 -21.90 -6.71 -9.82
CA CYS A 192 -21.41 -5.77 -8.83
C CYS A 192 -20.98 -4.44 -9.45
N ALA A 193 -20.41 -4.47 -10.66
CA ALA A 193 -20.05 -3.29 -11.44
C ALA A 193 -21.27 -2.45 -11.84
#